data_AF-A0A960J6Y8-F1
#
_entry.id   AF-A0A960J6Y8-F1
#
_cell.length_a   1.000
_cell.length_b   1.000
_cell.length_c   1.000
_cell.angle_alpha   90.00
_cell.angle_beta   90.00
_cell.angle_gamma   90.00
#
_symmetry.space_group_name_H-M   'P 1'
#
loop_
_entity.id
_entity.type
_entity.pdbx_description
1 polymer ?
#
loop_
_entity_poly.entity_id
_entity_poly.type
_entity_poly.pdbx_seq_one_letter_code
_entity_poly.pdbx_strand_id
1 'polypeptide(L)'
;KPDMIFQLEMITRDPLEVPIFTDQYWKVFDEQSPVPPRDLAMLVDWMRKNPPKKPLPRISGLSPAERLKLEDDLNQQCIDYARANLPL
;
A
#
# COMPACT_ATOMS: atom_id res chain seq x y z
N LYS A 1 28.99 -10.52 13.00
CA LYS A 1 27.66 -9.85 12.89
C LYS A 1 27.91 -8.35 12.79
N PRO A 2 27.32 -7.64 11.82
CA PRO A 2 27.40 -6.18 11.81
C PRO A 2 26.67 -5.65 13.06
N ASP A 3 27.31 -4.76 13.80
CA ASP A 3 26.72 -4.09 14.97
C ASP A 3 25.87 -2.91 14.47
N MET A 4 24.69 -3.22 13.94
CA MET A 4 23.78 -2.23 13.35
C MET A 4 22.42 -2.28 14.02
N ILE A 5 21.92 -1.12 14.43
CA ILE A 5 20.57 -0.96 14.98
C ILE A 5 19.58 -1.06 13.82
N PHE A 6 18.70 -2.06 13.86
CA PHE A 6 17.63 -2.20 12.89
C PHE A 6 16.46 -1.31 13.29
N GLN A 7 16.12 -0.32 12.47
CA GLN A 7 14.98 0.56 12.68
C GLN A 7 13.96 0.33 11.56
N LEU A 8 12.81 -0.25 11.91
CA LEU A 8 11.68 -0.42 11.03
C LEU A 8 10.73 0.76 11.23
N GLU A 9 10.46 1.51 10.16
CA GLU A 9 9.41 2.53 10.13
C GLU A 9 8.33 2.07 9.15
N MET A 10 7.12 1.86 9.67
CA MET A 10 5.98 1.41 8.88
C MET A 10 4.84 2.42 9.02
N ILE A 11 4.36 2.92 7.88
CA ILE A 11 3.25 3.88 7.86
C ILE A 11 1.92 3.11 7.80
N THR A 12 1.30 2.90 8.95
CA THR A 12 -0.03 2.30 9.09
C THR A 12 -1.10 3.32 8.68
N ARG A 13 -1.54 3.29 7.41
CA ARG A 13 -2.54 4.21 6.86
C ARG A 13 -3.56 3.50 5.98
N ASP A 14 -4.67 4.19 5.71
CA ASP A 14 -5.64 3.73 4.72
C ASP A 14 -5.03 3.59 3.33
N PRO A 15 -5.60 2.73 2.46
CA PRO A 15 -5.13 2.58 1.10
C PRO A 15 -5.21 3.92 0.37
N LEU A 16 -4.18 4.21 -0.44
CA LEU A 16 -4.16 5.42 -1.24
C LEU A 16 -5.26 5.33 -2.31
N GLU A 17 -6.18 6.30 -2.28
CA GLU A 17 -7.17 6.45 -3.34
C GLU A 17 -6.54 7.18 -4.53
N VAL A 18 -6.48 6.51 -5.69
CA VAL A 18 -5.91 7.09 -6.91
C VAL A 18 -7.05 7.63 -7.79
N PRO A 19 -7.16 8.96 -7.99
CA PRO A 19 -8.33 9.58 -8.61
C PRO A 19 -8.26 9.56 -10.15
N ILE A 20 -8.02 8.38 -10.74
CA ILE A 20 -7.79 8.18 -12.19
C ILE A 20 -8.97 8.59 -13.09
N PHE A 21 -10.16 8.86 -12.53
CA PHE A 21 -11.34 9.31 -13.26
C PHE A 21 -11.63 10.80 -13.09
N THR A 22 -10.65 11.56 -12.61
CA THR A 22 -10.77 13.01 -12.43
C THR A 22 -9.83 13.74 -13.39
N ASP A 23 -10.30 14.85 -13.98
CA ASP A 23 -9.47 15.66 -14.88
C ASP A 23 -8.18 16.14 -14.21
N GLN A 24 -8.25 16.44 -12.91
CA GLN A 24 -7.12 16.95 -12.14
C GLN A 24 -5.95 15.94 -12.07
N TYR A 25 -6.25 14.63 -12.00
CA TYR A 25 -5.22 13.58 -12.01
C TYR A 25 -4.43 13.58 -13.32
N TRP A 26 -5.10 13.87 -14.44
CA TRP A 26 -4.50 13.80 -15.76
C TRP A 26 -3.72 15.06 -16.16
N LYS A 27 -3.87 16.19 -15.44
CA LYS A 27 -3.16 17.44 -15.75
C LYS A 27 -1.64 17.35 -15.74
N VAL A 28 -1.07 16.37 -15.02
CA VAL A 28 0.38 16.15 -14.94
C VAL A 28 0.91 15.25 -16.06
N PHE A 29 0.02 14.59 -16.81
CA PHE A 29 0.37 13.75 -17.95
C PHE A 29 0.22 14.58 -19.22
N ASP A 30 1.35 15.03 -19.76
CA ASP A 30 1.43 15.76 -21.02
C ASP A 30 1.53 14.81 -22.22
N GLU A 31 1.67 15.37 -23.42
CA GLU A 31 1.82 14.61 -24.67
C GLU A 31 3.09 13.73 -24.69
N GLN A 32 4.05 14.03 -23.81
CA GLN A 32 5.31 13.31 -23.67
C GLN A 32 5.22 12.13 -22.69
N SER A 33 4.16 12.07 -21.89
CA SER A 33 3.84 10.96 -20.99
C SER A 33 2.53 10.26 -21.37
N PRO A 34 2.38 9.77 -22.62
CA PRO A 34 1.11 9.21 -23.07
C PRO A 34 0.92 7.83 -22.44
N VAL A 35 0.11 7.75 -21.39
CA VAL A 35 -0.48 6.47 -20.96
C VAL A 35 -1.54 6.11 -22.01
N PRO A 36 -1.39 5.01 -22.78
CA PRO A 36 -2.36 4.66 -23.80
C PRO A 36 -3.74 4.43 -23.15
N PRO A 37 -4.81 5.13 -23.58
CA PRO A 37 -6.13 5.02 -22.95
C PRO A 37 -6.67 3.58 -22.93
N ARG A 38 -6.31 2.79 -23.95
CA ARG A 38 -6.61 1.36 -24.04
C ARG A 38 -6.00 0.57 -22.89
N ASP A 39 -4.72 0.81 -22.59
CA ASP A 39 -3.99 0.02 -21.59
C ASP A 39 -4.51 0.33 -20.18
N LEU A 40 -4.82 1.61 -19.91
CA LEU A 40 -5.52 2.00 -18.70
C LEU A 40 -6.89 1.29 -18.57
N ALA A 41 -7.69 1.29 -19.64
CA ALA A 41 -8.99 0.64 -19.62
C ALA A 41 -8.87 -0.87 -19.36
N MET A 42 -7.88 -1.54 -19.97
CA MET A 42 -7.59 -2.95 -19.74
C MET A 42 -7.11 -3.21 -18.30
N LEU A 43 -6.27 -2.34 -17.74
CA LEU A 43 -5.83 -2.43 -16.34
C LEU A 43 -7.03 -2.31 -15.38
N VAL A 44 -7.92 -1.34 -15.62
CA VAL A 44 -9.14 -1.15 -14.81
C VAL A 44 -10.05 -2.38 -14.88
N ASP A 45 -10.27 -2.93 -16.07
CA ASP A 45 -11.07 -4.15 -16.25
C ASP A 45 -10.44 -5.34 -15.51
N TRP A 46 -9.13 -5.51 -15.62
CA TRP A 46 -8.40 -6.56 -14.92
C TRP A 46 -8.53 -6.42 -13.39
N MET A 47 -8.36 -5.21 -12.84
CA MET A 47 -8.52 -4.96 -11.40
C MET A 47 -9.95 -5.29 -10.91
N ARG A 48 -10.98 -4.95 -11.71
CA ARG A 48 -12.38 -5.25 -11.37
C ARG A 48 -12.67 -6.75 -11.39
N LYS A 49 -12.05 -7.49 -12.31
CA LYS A 49 -12.19 -8.96 -12.41
C LYS A 49 -11.40 -9.71 -11.34
N ASN A 50 -10.38 -9.09 -10.76
CA ASN A 50 -9.48 -9.71 -9.79
C ASN A 50 -9.49 -8.92 -8.46
N PRO A 51 -10.64 -8.82 -7.76
CA PRO A 51 -10.68 -8.15 -6.48
C PRO A 51 -9.80 -8.90 -5.46
N PRO A 52 -9.20 -8.19 -4.49
CA PRO A 52 -8.37 -8.82 -3.47
C PRO A 52 -9.23 -9.78 -2.63
N LYS A 53 -8.68 -10.96 -2.30
CA LYS A 53 -9.37 -12.01 -1.53
C LYS A 53 -9.79 -11.57 -0.13
N LYS A 54 -9.10 -10.57 0.41
CA LYS A 54 -9.39 -9.92 1.69
C LYS A 54 -9.43 -8.41 1.46
N PRO A 55 -10.28 -7.67 2.20
CA PRO A 55 -10.26 -6.22 2.16
C PRO A 55 -8.86 -5.67 2.44
N LEU A 56 -8.52 -4.57 1.79
CA LEU A 56 -7.30 -3.85 2.12
C LEU A 56 -7.36 -3.34 3.57
N PRO A 57 -6.24 -3.30 4.30
CA PRO A 57 -6.19 -2.76 5.65
C PRO A 57 -6.75 -1.33 5.66
N ARG A 58 -7.66 -1.04 6.61
CA ARG A 58 -8.20 0.31 6.83
C ARG A 58 -7.98 0.72 8.28
N ILE A 59 -7.53 1.95 8.45
CA ILE A 59 -7.22 2.60 9.73
C ILE A 59 -8.34 3.56 10.12
N SER A 60 -8.99 4.17 9.13
CA SER A 60 -10.20 4.95 9.35
C SER A 60 -11.27 4.13 10.08
N GLY A 61 -11.87 4.72 11.10
CA GLY A 61 -12.89 4.09 11.94
C GLY A 61 -12.36 3.40 13.20
N LEU A 62 -11.05 3.15 13.31
CA LEU A 62 -10.45 2.62 14.54
C LEU A 62 -10.31 3.71 15.60
N SER A 63 -10.55 3.34 16.86
CA SER A 63 -10.20 4.16 18.04
C SER A 63 -8.68 4.27 18.19
N PRO A 64 -8.17 5.26 18.96
CA PRO A 64 -6.73 5.42 19.17
C PRO A 64 -6.04 4.15 19.71
N ALA A 65 -6.69 3.43 20.64
CA ALA A 65 -6.14 2.20 21.20
C ALA A 65 -6.08 1.06 20.16
N GLU A 66 -7.10 0.95 19.31
CA GLU A 66 -7.11 -0.04 18.23
C GLU A 66 -6.07 0.28 17.16
N ARG A 67 -5.83 1.57 16.85
CA ARG A 67 -4.78 1.99 15.92
C ARG A 67 -3.39 1.62 16.43
N LEU A 68 -3.11 1.93 17.70
CA LEU A 68 -1.83 1.58 18.33
C LEU A 68 -1.59 0.07 18.30
N LYS A 69 -2.60 -0.71 18.71
CA LYS A 69 -2.51 -2.16 18.67
C LYS A 69 -2.25 -2.70 17.26
N LEU A 70 -2.96 -2.16 16.26
CA LEU A 70 -2.76 -2.58 14.87
C LEU A 70 -1.35 -2.24 14.36
N GLU A 71 -0.81 -1.09 14.73
CA GLU A 71 0.56 -0.71 14.39
C GLU A 71 1.58 -1.68 15.01
N ASP A 72 1.44 -2.00 16.30
CA ASP A 72 2.27 -2.98 16.99
C ASP A 72 2.18 -4.37 16.34
N ASP A 73 0.96 -4.84 16.04
CA ASP A 73 0.71 -6.14 15.41
C ASP A 73 1.35 -6.23 14.01
N LEU A 74 1.32 -5.16 13.23
CA LEU A 74 1.92 -5.11 11.90
C LEU A 74 3.47 -5.03 11.97
N ASN A 75 4.03 -4.25 12.90
CA ASN A 75 5.46 -4.21 13.13
C ASN A 75 6.00 -5.59 13.56
N GLN A 76 5.28 -6.27 14.46
CA GLN A 76 5.66 -7.61 14.92
C GLN A 76 5.66 -8.62 13.76
N GLN A 77 4.69 -8.55 12.84
CA GLN A 77 4.68 -9.40 11.63
C GLN A 77 5.92 -9.20 10.76
N CYS A 78 6.37 -7.97 10.56
CA CYS A 78 7.59 -7.69 9.82
C CYS A 78 8.84 -8.26 10.52
N ILE A 79 8.91 -8.11 11.84
CA ILE A 79 10.03 -8.65 12.65
C ILE A 79 10.04 -10.18 12.59
N ASP A 80 8.88 -10.83 12.71
CA ASP A 80 8.79 -12.29 12.67
C ASP A 80 9.14 -12.83 11.28
N TYR A 81 8.70 -12.15 10.21
CA TYR A 81 9.12 -12.46 8.86
C TYR A 81 10.64 -12.33 8.71
N ALA A 82 11.24 -11.25 9.22
CA ALA A 82 12.68 -11.02 9.17
C ALA A 82 13.46 -12.13 9.88
N ARG A 83 13.04 -12.52 11.09
CA ARG A 83 13.64 -13.63 11.85
C ARG A 83 13.59 -14.96 11.09
N ALA A 84 12.50 -15.22 10.36
CA ALA A 84 12.30 -16.48 9.66
C ALA A 84 12.99 -16.54 8.29
N ASN A 85 13.18 -15.40 7.62
CA ASN A 85 13.55 -15.38 6.19
C ASN A 85 14.81 -14.58 5.85
N LEU A 86 15.28 -13.68 6.73
CA LEU A 86 16.46 -12.89 6.46
C LEU A 86 17.69 -13.51 7.14
N PRO A 87 18.85 -13.54 6.46
CA PRO A 87 20.10 -13.97 7.07
C PRO A 87 20.54 -12.92 8.10
N LEU A 88 20.36 -13.21 9.40
CA LEU A 88 20.73 -12.36 10.55
C LEU A 88 22.05 -12.80 11.21
#